data_AF-A0A2E0K5V9-F1
#
_entry.id   AF-A0A2E0K5V9-F1
#
_cell.length_a   1.000
_cell.length_b   1.000
_cell.length_c   1.000
_cell.angle_alpha   90.00
_cell.angle_beta   90.00
_cell.angle_gamma   90.00
#
_symmetry.space_group_name_H-M   'P 1'
#
loop_
_entity.id
_entity.type
_entity.pdbx_description
1 polymer ?
#
loop_
_entity_poly.entity_id
_entity_poly.type
_entity_poly.pdbx_seq_one_letter_code
_entity_poly.pdbx_strand_id
1 'polypeptide(L)'
;MAFGTQELVIVLVAFFILFGAERLPKLARSMGQAKGEFHQGLADVKKAGDITEEDLDRGGRTETVELAENAEDSNVDIEGKTPEEVEDEMSD
;
A
#
# COMPACT_ATOMS: atom_id res chain seq x y z
N MET A 1 3.91 -0.09 42.59
CA MET A 1 5.20 -0.80 42.47
C MET A 1 5.27 -1.33 41.04
N ALA A 2 6.15 -0.79 40.21
CA ALA A 2 6.34 -1.28 38.85
C ALA A 2 7.19 -2.55 38.90
N PHE A 3 6.95 -3.49 37.98
CA PHE A 3 7.86 -4.62 37.81
C PHE A 3 9.24 -4.10 37.43
N GLY A 4 10.23 -4.43 38.25
CA GLY A 4 11.62 -4.10 37.97
C GLY A 4 12.20 -5.03 36.91
N THR A 5 13.41 -4.69 36.48
CA THR A 5 14.18 -5.51 35.54
C THR A 5 14.42 -6.91 36.07
N GLN A 6 14.63 -7.07 37.38
CA GLN A 6 14.86 -8.36 38.02
C GLN A 6 13.64 -9.28 37.94
N GLU A 7 12.45 -8.78 38.26
CA GLU A 7 11.21 -9.55 38.19
C GLU A 7 10.93 -10.01 36.76
N LEU A 8 11.19 -9.15 35.76
CA LEU A 8 11.01 -9.46 34.34
C LEU A 8 11.98 -10.58 33.90
N VAL A 9 13.24 -10.55 34.34
CA VAL A 9 14.22 -11.63 34.08
C VAL A 9 13.77 -12.94 34.70
N ILE A 10 13.26 -12.93 35.94
CA ILE A 10 12.77 -14.16 36.60
C ILE A 10 11.60 -14.76 35.81
N VAL A 11 10.64 -13.93 35.37
CA VAL A 11 9.52 -14.40 34.55
C VAL A 11 10.00 -14.93 33.20
N LEU A 12 10.99 -14.27 32.58
CA LEU A 12 11.56 -14.72 31.31
C LEU A 12 12.25 -16.09 31.44
N VAL A 13 13.00 -16.31 32.52
CA VAL A 13 13.64 -17.60 32.81
C VAL A 13 12.57 -18.68 33.06
N ALA A 14 11.56 -18.38 33.88
CA ALA A 14 10.44 -19.29 34.12
C ALA A 14 9.72 -19.66 32.80
N PHE A 15 9.48 -18.67 31.94
CA PHE A 15 8.91 -18.88 30.61
C PHE A 15 9.77 -19.84 29.77
N PHE A 16 11.10 -19.65 29.73
CA PHE A 16 11.98 -20.53 29.00
C PHE A 16 12.03 -21.96 29.55
N ILE A 17 11.87 -22.15 30.87
CA ILE A 17 11.77 -23.49 31.47
C ILE A 17 10.48 -24.18 31.02
N LEU A 18 9.35 -23.47 30.99
CA LEU A 18 8.05 -24.04 30.63
C LEU A 18 7.89 -24.31 29.14
N PHE A 19 8.37 -23.38 28.30
CA PHE A 19 8.09 -23.36 26.87
C PHE A 19 9.31 -23.73 26.02
N GLY A 20 10.53 -23.53 26.53
CA GLY A 20 11.79 -23.75 25.83
C GLY A 20 12.34 -22.50 25.13
N ALA A 21 13.66 -22.46 24.94
CA ALA A 21 14.40 -21.33 24.32
C ALA A 21 13.93 -20.99 22.89
N GLU A 22 13.39 -21.96 22.16
CA GLU A 22 13.03 -21.81 20.75
C GLU A 22 11.66 -21.15 20.53
N ARG A 23 10.81 -21.02 21.56
CA ARG A 23 9.44 -20.51 21.39
C ARG A 23 9.38 -19.01 21.15
N LEU A 24 10.19 -18.23 21.86
CA LEU A 24 10.25 -16.77 21.65
C LEU A 24 10.68 -16.41 20.22
N PRO A 25 11.77 -16.98 19.66
CA PRO A 25 12.15 -16.74 18.27
C PRO A 25 11.08 -17.16 17.25
N LYS A 26 10.42 -18.31 17.47
CA LYS A 26 9.36 -18.80 16.58
C LYS A 26 8.15 -17.85 16.57
N LEU A 27 7.69 -17.43 17.74
CA LEU A 27 6.57 -16.49 17.88
C LEU A 27 6.91 -15.12 17.29
N ALA A 28 8.12 -14.61 17.51
CA ALA A 28 8.56 -13.35 16.93
C ALA A 28 8.56 -13.39 15.39
N ARG A 29 9.02 -14.50 14.81
CA ARG A 29 9.00 -14.69 13.34
C ARG A 29 7.57 -14.74 12.80
N SER A 30 6.70 -15.59 13.36
CA SER A 30 5.32 -15.73 12.87
C SER A 30 4.51 -14.45 13.07
N MET A 31 4.67 -13.77 14.21
CA MET A 31 4.00 -12.50 14.48
C MET A 31 4.55 -11.37 13.60
N GLY A 32 5.86 -11.36 13.34
CA GLY A 32 6.50 -10.40 12.43
C GLY A 32 6.01 -10.55 10.99
N GLN A 33 5.91 -11.79 10.50
CA GLN A 33 5.34 -12.10 9.18
C GLN A 33 3.87 -11.67 9.09
N ALA A 34 3.05 -12.07 10.06
CA ALA A 34 1.64 -11.69 10.10
C ALA A 34 1.44 -10.16 10.15
N LYS A 35 2.25 -9.44 10.94
CA LYS A 35 2.24 -7.97 10.96
C LYS A 35 2.63 -7.40 9.60
N GLY A 36 3.67 -7.94 8.96
CA GLY A 36 4.13 -7.50 7.64
C GLY A 36 3.06 -7.65 6.57
N GLU A 37 2.49 -8.85 6.43
CA GLU A 37 1.41 -9.12 5.48
C GLU A 37 0.16 -8.27 5.76
N PHE A 38 -0.18 -8.05 7.03
CA PHE A 38 -1.27 -7.16 7.40
C PHE A 38 -1.03 -5.70 6.96
N HIS A 39 0.18 -5.17 7.17
CA HIS A 39 0.50 -3.80 6.73
C HIS A 39 0.55 -3.69 5.21
N GLN A 40 1.05 -4.71 4.52
CA GLN A 40 1.03 -4.78 3.06
C GLN A 40 -0.42 -4.76 2.54
N GLY A 41 -1.29 -5.60 3.09
CA GLY A 41 -2.71 -5.63 2.72
C GLY A 41 -3.41 -4.29 2.96
N LEU A 42 -3.11 -3.60 4.07
CA LEU A 42 -3.65 -2.25 4.31
C LEU A 42 -3.16 -1.22 3.29
N ALA A 43 -1.87 -1.29 2.89
CA ALA A 43 -1.31 -0.41 1.88
C ALA A 43 -1.94 -0.66 0.50
N ASP A 44 -2.13 -1.93 0.14
CA ASP A 44 -2.75 -2.33 -1.13
C ASP A 44 -4.22 -1.87 -1.21
N VAL A 45 -4.97 -2.02 -0.10
CA VAL A 45 -6.36 -1.53 -0.01
C VAL A 45 -6.42 -0.01 -0.13
N LYS A 46 -5.51 0.72 0.55
CA LYS A 46 -5.44 2.18 0.42
C LYS A 46 -5.18 2.59 -1.02
N LYS A 47 -4.19 1.97 -1.68
CA LYS A 47 -3.87 2.24 -3.08
C LYS A 47 -5.05 1.97 -4.01
N ALA A 48 -5.78 0.87 -3.81
CA ALA A 48 -6.97 0.56 -4.60
C ALA A 48 -8.09 1.59 -4.39
N GLY A 49 -8.24 2.10 -3.16
CA GLY A 49 -9.13 3.21 -2.84
C GLY A 49 -8.75 4.48 -3.60
N ASP A 50 -7.48 4.89 -3.53
CA ASP A 50 -6.96 6.08 -4.23
C ASP A 50 -7.22 5.99 -5.74
N ILE A 51 -6.95 4.84 -6.38
CA ILE A 51 -7.24 4.62 -7.82
C ILE A 51 -8.74 4.70 -8.12
N THR A 52 -9.59 4.17 -7.23
CA THR A 52 -11.05 4.21 -7.43
C THR A 52 -11.59 5.64 -7.29
N GLU A 53 -11.04 6.41 -6.35
CA GLU A 53 -11.39 7.82 -6.14
C GLU A 53 -10.93 8.66 -7.34
N GLU A 54 -9.70 8.45 -7.81
CA GLU A 54 -9.19 9.04 -9.06
C GLU A 54 -10.14 8.69 -10.22
N ASP A 55 -10.48 7.41 -10.45
CA ASP A 55 -11.41 7.01 -11.51
C ASP A 55 -12.81 7.65 -11.40
N LEU A 56 -13.29 7.93 -10.19
CA LEU A 56 -14.57 8.62 -9.99
C LEU A 56 -14.48 10.13 -10.30
N ASP A 57 -13.38 10.79 -9.96
CA ASP A 57 -13.17 12.23 -10.22
C ASP A 57 -13.17 12.55 -11.72
N ARG A 58 -12.78 11.58 -12.55
CA ARG A 58 -12.79 11.62 -14.03
C ARG A 58 -14.09 11.07 -14.65
N GLY A 59 -15.11 10.87 -13.81
CA GLY A 59 -16.43 10.43 -14.22
C GLY A 59 -16.50 8.97 -14.67
N GLY A 60 -15.61 8.10 -14.18
CA GLY A 60 -15.59 6.67 -14.49
C GLY A 60 -15.07 6.32 -15.90
N ARG A 61 -14.37 7.25 -16.56
CA ARG A 61 -13.70 7.03 -17.86
C ARG A 61 -12.33 6.37 -17.65
N THR A 62 -11.64 5.91 -18.69
CA THR A 62 -10.23 5.46 -18.63
C THR A 62 -9.26 6.63 -18.95
N GLU A 63 -7.98 6.60 -18.55
CA GLU A 63 -7.07 7.79 -18.67
C GLU A 63 -6.95 8.24 -20.13
N THR A 64 -6.88 7.26 -21.03
CA THR A 64 -6.84 7.47 -22.48
C THR A 64 -8.11 8.09 -23.07
N VAL A 65 -9.27 7.91 -22.43
CA VAL A 65 -10.56 8.42 -22.94
C VAL A 65 -10.76 9.87 -22.52
N GLU A 66 -10.37 10.21 -21.30
CA GLU A 66 -10.39 11.58 -20.81
C GLU A 66 -9.39 12.46 -21.55
N LEU A 67 -8.18 11.94 -21.83
CA LEU A 67 -7.19 12.65 -22.63
C LEU A 67 -7.69 12.90 -24.06
N ALA A 68 -8.36 11.92 -24.68
CA ALA A 68 -8.94 12.08 -26.02
C ALA A 68 -10.09 13.10 -26.05
N GLU A 69 -10.98 13.10 -25.05
CA GLU A 69 -12.09 14.05 -24.94
C GLU A 69 -11.58 15.49 -24.72
N ASN A 70 -10.61 15.67 -23.82
CA ASN A 70 -10.01 16.99 -23.58
C ASN A 70 -9.22 17.50 -24.81
N ALA A 71 -8.59 16.60 -25.57
CA ALA A 71 -7.89 16.93 -26.83
C ALA A 71 -8.89 17.35 -27.92
N GLU A 72 -10.00 16.63 -28.07
CA GLU A 72 -11.09 16.98 -28.99
C GLU A 72 -11.72 18.35 -28.63
N ASP A 73 -11.99 18.60 -27.34
CA ASP A 73 -12.52 19.89 -26.85
C ASP A 73 -11.54 21.05 -27.07
N SER A 74 -10.23 20.77 -27.08
CA SER A 74 -9.16 21.73 -27.38
C SER A 74 -8.82 21.82 -28.88
N ASN A 75 -9.56 21.12 -29.74
CA ASN A 75 -9.39 21.07 -31.19
C ASN A 75 -7.98 20.56 -31.61
N VAL A 76 -7.42 19.63 -30.83
CA VAL A 76 -6.16 18.92 -31.10
C VAL A 76 -6.46 17.66 -31.91
N ASP A 77 -5.74 17.46 -33.01
CA ASP A 77 -5.89 16.27 -33.86
C ASP A 77 -5.21 15.06 -33.23
N ILE A 78 -6.01 14.02 -32.96
CA ILE A 78 -5.65 12.76 -32.30
C ILE A 78 -5.42 11.61 -33.30
N GLU A 79 -5.70 11.78 -34.59
CA GLU A 79 -5.53 10.71 -35.59
C GLU A 79 -4.05 10.36 -35.81
N GLY A 80 -3.64 9.18 -35.34
CA GLY A 80 -2.31 8.61 -35.59
C GLY A 80 -1.21 8.98 -34.59
N LYS A 81 -1.56 9.68 -33.49
CA LYS A 81 -0.64 10.03 -32.39
C LYS A 81 -0.73 9.06 -31.22
N THR A 82 0.34 8.92 -30.44
CA THR A 82 0.29 8.16 -29.18
C THR A 82 -0.33 9.01 -28.06
N PRO A 83 -0.89 8.39 -27.00
CA PRO A 83 -1.42 9.14 -25.86
C PRO A 83 -0.40 10.09 -25.22
N GLU A 84 0.89 9.71 -25.19
CA GLU A 84 1.94 10.56 -24.62
C GLU A 84 2.21 11.82 -25.47
N GLU A 85 2.16 11.71 -26.81
CA GLU A 85 2.37 12.85 -27.72
C GLU A 85 1.23 13.89 -27.66
N VAL A 86 0.02 13.42 -27.35
CA VAL A 86 -1.16 14.28 -27.19
C VAL A 86 -1.10 15.05 -25.87
N GLU A 87 -0.61 14.42 -24.79
CA GLU A 87 -0.43 15.07 -23.50
C GLU A 87 0.62 16.20 -23.54
N ASP A 88 1.74 15.98 -24.25
CA ASP A 88 2.78 16.99 -24.45
C ASP A 88 2.25 18.22 -25.22
N GLU A 89 1.47 18.03 -26.30
CA GLU A 89 0.89 19.13 -27.09
C GLU A 89 -0.18 19.93 -26.35
N MET A 90 -0.88 19.32 -25.40
CA MET A 90 -1.87 20.00 -24.55
C MET A 90 -1.22 20.77 -23.38
N SER A 91 0.05 20.47 -23.09
CA SER A 91 0.81 21.06 -21.99
C SER A 91 1.62 22.31 -22.40
N ASP A 92 1.82 22.52 -23.70
CA ASP A 92 2.47 23.70 -24.34
C ASP A 92 1.47 24.84 -24.65
#